data_AF-A0A4R6T8B5-F1
#
_entry.id   AF-A0A4R6T8B5-F1
#
_cell.length_a   1.000
_cell.length_b   1.000
_cell.length_c   1.000
_cell.angle_alpha   90.00
_cell.angle_beta   90.00
_cell.angle_gamma   90.00
#
_symmetry.space_group_name_H-M   'P 1'
#
loop_
_entity.id
_entity.type
_entity.pdbx_description
1 polymer ?
#
loop_
_entity_poly.entity_id
_entity_poly.type
_entity_poly.pdbx_seq_one_letter_code
_entity_poly.pdbx_strand_id
1 'polypeptide(L)'
;MKIPINPDGTIDSDSIKKIIREILEEMGLAPNSKFSSSEEKKESLVENEVIKPAVAASVASNQIENFDELFSSGEEIIRLPESWYGKEISIRSNGMIKPGKVKAIIGNETRLTFAEWNSSPTQLFDLENCQELGIRGCTFLCPPNRPMRTGFPDKELFGWKRDSVFKGKFAYIDGQEIKDKERVTYGLSRFCYSSDSPDRIYLIAENIHHNGFNFTQIKNPEKGNLWLILRNVSIYNPVIEQPRSHYYSPTRFKVRVSVKDGIATIISDNTFDQILTHWGYNIGSQRSILHFDRFVFDISEVQLIDQKTLKLWDQRGNLERISPQSIRTNFELQPLDQTNLGIVVSKQIDETRRFNWVYEMDRPSFETEIKLSYRQSTDGEFDAFIVSKGNALFSVPVTKETKFGDDYWESGVITISHGYGWTWYNEEFSGFIENYHGLGYHRNSGGSGITQGLTIKDSTFEFNPPLPTGNLEKVPDEVSDYLKWLRSI
;
A
#
# COMPACT_ATOMS: atom_id res chain seq x y z
N MET A 1 -34.80 -5.64 25.15
CA MET A 1 -35.39 -4.30 25.33
C MET A 1 -36.03 -3.88 24.01
N LYS A 2 -37.27 -3.36 24.03
CA LYS A 2 -37.91 -2.78 22.83
C LYS A 2 -37.70 -1.27 22.85
N ILE A 3 -37.15 -0.70 21.79
CA ILE A 3 -36.96 0.76 21.67
C ILE A 3 -38.33 1.39 21.36
N PRO A 4 -38.81 2.36 22.14
CA PRO A 4 -40.06 3.05 21.84
C PRO A 4 -39.89 3.90 20.58
N ILE A 5 -40.69 3.61 19.56
CA ILE A 5 -40.77 4.39 18.33
C ILE A 5 -42.10 5.16 18.40
N ASN A 6 -42.05 6.47 18.18
CA ASN A 6 -43.21 7.31 18.08
C ASN A 6 -44.08 6.89 16.88
N PRO A 7 -45.37 7.24 16.85
CA PRO A 7 -46.26 6.90 15.73
C PRO A 7 -45.79 7.44 14.36
N ASP A 8 -44.90 8.44 14.34
CA ASP A 8 -44.30 9.02 13.14
C ASP A 8 -42.98 8.36 12.70
N GLY A 9 -42.57 7.27 13.36
CA GLY A 9 -41.34 6.54 13.05
C GLY A 9 -40.08 7.13 13.67
N THR A 10 -40.18 8.25 14.39
CA THR A 10 -39.04 8.84 15.11
C THR A 10 -38.81 8.13 16.44
N ILE A 11 -37.56 8.10 16.91
CA ILE A 11 -37.25 7.49 18.19
C ILE A 11 -37.38 8.54 19.29
N ASP A 12 -38.12 8.23 20.35
CA ASP A 12 -38.25 9.11 21.50
C ASP A 12 -36.91 9.22 22.24
N SER A 13 -36.29 10.40 22.12
CA SER A 13 -34.96 10.67 22.68
C SER A 13 -34.93 10.59 24.21
N ASP A 14 -36.04 10.86 24.88
CA ASP A 14 -36.11 10.81 26.34
C ASP A 14 -36.24 9.36 26.83
N SER A 15 -36.94 8.52 26.07
CA SER A 15 -36.94 7.07 26.26
C SER A 15 -35.56 6.45 26.05
N ILE A 16 -34.78 6.89 25.05
CA ILE A 16 -33.38 6.44 24.87
C ILE A 16 -32.53 6.83 26.09
N LYS A 17 -32.59 8.08 26.52
CA LYS A 17 -31.79 8.55 27.67
C LYS A 17 -32.12 7.76 28.94
N LYS A 18 -33.40 7.42 29.13
CA LYS A 18 -33.84 6.58 30.25
C LYS A 18 -33.27 5.16 30.15
N ILE A 19 -33.34 4.52 28.99
CA ILE A 19 -32.76 3.20 28.74
C ILE A 19 -31.24 3.20 28.98
N ILE A 20 -30.53 4.21 28.48
CA ILE A 20 -29.08 4.35 28.69
C ILE A 20 -28.78 4.51 30.18
N ARG A 21 -29.56 5.30 30.92
CA ARG A 21 -29.38 5.46 32.37
C ARG A 21 -29.63 4.15 33.11
N GLU A 22 -30.68 3.40 32.77
CA GLU A 22 -30.98 2.09 33.37
C GLU A 22 -29.86 1.08 33.09
N ILE A 23 -29.30 1.05 31.86
CA ILE A 23 -28.15 0.20 31.52
C ILE A 23 -26.91 0.60 32.33
N LEU A 24 -26.62 1.90 32.43
CA LEU A 24 -25.47 2.39 33.19
C LEU A 24 -25.61 2.13 34.69
N GLU A 25 -26.83 2.17 35.23
CA GLU A 25 -27.13 1.81 36.63
C GLU A 25 -26.99 0.30 36.86
N GLU A 26 -27.49 -0.55 35.96
CA GLU A 26 -27.28 -2.02 36.01
C GLU A 26 -25.80 -2.41 35.91
N MET A 27 -25.00 -1.62 35.18
CA MET A 27 -23.55 -1.81 35.05
C MET A 27 -22.75 -1.22 36.22
N GLY A 28 -23.40 -0.57 37.20
CA GLY A 28 -22.72 0.05 38.34
C GLY A 28 -21.93 1.32 37.99
N LEU A 29 -22.22 1.95 36.84
CA LEU A 29 -21.51 3.09 36.26
C LEU A 29 -22.26 4.42 36.46
N ALA A 30 -22.98 4.59 37.57
CA ALA A 30 -23.75 5.81 37.83
C ALA A 30 -22.83 7.07 37.83
N PRO A 31 -23.08 8.08 36.98
CA PRO A 31 -22.20 9.23 36.84
C PRO A 31 -22.45 10.27 37.94
N ASN A 32 -21.46 10.46 38.80
CA ASN A 32 -21.40 11.60 39.71
C ASN A 32 -20.99 12.89 38.97
N SER A 33 -21.99 13.75 38.76
CA SER A 33 -21.95 15.21 38.81
C SER A 33 -21.35 16.05 37.65
N LYS A 34 -22.16 17.06 37.29
CA LYS A 34 -21.88 18.35 36.62
C LYS A 34 -21.59 18.36 35.12
N PHE A 35 -22.67 18.33 34.33
CA PHE A 35 -22.77 19.18 33.14
C PHE A 35 -23.45 20.49 33.54
N SER A 36 -22.69 21.59 33.62
CA SER A 36 -23.27 22.93 33.70
C SER A 36 -23.59 23.41 32.29
N SER A 37 -24.82 23.87 32.12
CA SER A 37 -25.37 24.56 30.95
C SER A 37 -24.54 25.78 30.53
N SER A 38 -24.23 25.86 29.24
CA SER A 38 -24.02 27.14 28.55
C SER A 38 -24.81 27.15 27.25
N GLU A 39 -25.87 27.95 27.30
CA GLU A 39 -26.69 28.61 26.28
C GLU A 39 -26.55 28.19 24.80
N GLU A 40 -27.71 27.78 24.28
CA GLU A 40 -28.04 27.69 22.86
C GLU A 40 -27.80 29.03 22.15
N LYS A 41 -26.83 29.06 21.23
CA LYS A 41 -26.90 29.93 20.06
C LYS A 41 -27.36 29.11 18.86
N LYS A 42 -28.56 29.45 18.37
CA LYS A 42 -29.07 29.05 17.06
C LYS A 42 -28.06 29.48 15.98
N GLU A 43 -27.43 28.52 15.33
CA GLU A 43 -26.85 28.72 14.01
C GLU A 43 -27.70 27.99 12.98
N SER A 44 -28.10 28.76 11.99
CA SER A 44 -28.90 28.41 10.83
C SER A 44 -28.28 27.26 10.05
N LEU A 45 -29.13 26.36 9.53
CA LEU A 45 -28.83 25.49 8.41
C LEU A 45 -28.33 26.33 7.22
N VAL A 46 -27.02 26.44 7.09
CA VAL A 46 -26.37 26.85 5.84
C VAL A 46 -26.35 25.59 4.99
N GLU A 47 -26.99 25.65 3.83
CA GLU A 47 -26.83 24.65 2.78
C GLU A 47 -25.33 24.40 2.59
N ASN A 48 -24.91 23.14 2.70
CA ASN A 48 -23.55 22.74 2.39
C ASN A 48 -23.30 23.10 0.91
N GLU A 49 -22.73 24.28 0.66
CA GLU A 49 -21.97 24.52 -0.55
C GLU A 49 -20.94 23.39 -0.63
N VAL A 50 -21.02 22.63 -1.73
CA VAL A 50 -20.00 21.69 -2.13
C VAL A 50 -18.68 22.44 -2.09
N ILE A 51 -17.88 22.19 -1.05
CA ILE A 51 -16.52 22.71 -0.93
C ILE A 51 -15.75 22.07 -2.09
N LYS A 52 -15.65 22.81 -3.21
CA LYS A 52 -14.64 22.52 -4.22
C LYS A 52 -13.30 22.50 -3.50
N PRO A 53 -12.45 21.48 -3.73
CA PRO A 53 -11.15 21.43 -3.10
C PRO A 53 -10.43 22.76 -3.38
N ALA A 54 -9.93 23.38 -2.32
CA ALA A 54 -9.14 24.59 -2.43
C ALA A 54 -7.95 24.29 -3.35
N VAL A 55 -7.99 24.84 -4.56
CA VAL A 55 -6.87 24.84 -5.48
C VAL A 55 -5.80 25.74 -4.87
N ALA A 56 -4.95 25.18 -4.03
CA ALA A 56 -3.64 25.76 -3.78
C ALA A 56 -2.71 25.36 -4.92
N ALA A 57 -2.98 25.86 -6.12
CA ALA A 57 -2.00 25.84 -7.19
C ALA A 57 -0.98 26.96 -6.90
N SER A 58 0.12 26.63 -6.22
CA SER A 58 1.38 27.24 -6.67
C SER A 58 1.60 26.67 -8.05
N VAL A 59 1.27 27.44 -9.09
CA VAL A 59 1.43 27.05 -10.48
C VAL A 59 2.88 26.57 -10.63
N ALA A 60 3.06 25.27 -10.80
CA ALA A 60 4.35 24.72 -11.11
C ALA A 60 4.87 25.44 -12.36
N SER A 61 6.15 25.79 -12.35
CA SER A 61 6.83 26.29 -13.54
C SER A 61 6.38 25.51 -14.79
N ASN A 62 5.88 26.20 -15.83
CA ASN A 62 5.56 25.56 -17.11
C ASN A 62 6.80 24.96 -17.79
N GLN A 63 8.01 25.34 -17.33
CA GLN A 63 9.26 24.74 -17.74
C GLN A 63 9.53 23.49 -16.90
N ILE A 64 9.68 22.35 -17.58
CA ILE A 64 10.10 21.08 -16.99
C ILE A 64 11.62 21.04 -16.98
N GLU A 65 12.20 20.98 -15.80
CA GLU A 65 13.65 20.98 -15.62
C GLU A 65 14.20 19.55 -15.66
N ASN A 66 15.38 19.36 -16.26
CA ASN A 66 16.04 18.05 -16.27
C ASN A 66 16.89 17.89 -15.00
N PHE A 67 16.39 17.12 -14.03
CA PHE A 67 17.06 16.96 -12.75
C PHE A 67 18.41 16.23 -12.88
N ASP A 68 18.53 15.31 -13.85
CA ASP A 68 19.75 14.51 -14.06
C ASP A 68 20.95 15.39 -14.48
N GLU A 69 20.69 16.53 -15.15
CA GLU A 69 21.74 17.44 -15.63
C GLU A 69 22.53 18.09 -14.48
N LEU A 70 21.94 18.21 -13.29
CA LEU A 70 22.61 18.75 -12.11
C LEU A 70 23.84 17.92 -11.69
N PHE A 71 23.87 16.63 -12.07
CA PHE A 71 24.95 15.70 -11.71
C PHE A 71 26.08 15.68 -12.73
N SER A 72 25.98 16.50 -13.79
CA SER A 72 27.03 16.62 -14.82
C SER A 72 28.09 17.66 -14.50
N SER A 73 27.88 18.48 -13.45
CA SER A 73 28.79 19.60 -13.10
C SER A 73 30.14 19.15 -12.54
N GLY A 74 30.24 17.92 -12.01
CA GLY A 74 31.42 17.41 -11.31
C GLY A 74 31.62 17.98 -9.91
N GLU A 75 30.67 18.78 -9.40
CA GLU A 75 30.70 19.36 -8.06
C GLU A 75 30.43 18.31 -6.97
N GLU A 76 31.01 18.51 -5.78
CA GLU A 76 30.70 17.68 -4.61
C GLU A 76 29.41 18.12 -3.89
N ILE A 77 29.00 19.37 -4.03
CA ILE A 77 27.78 19.92 -3.42
C ILE A 77 26.98 20.58 -4.52
N ILE A 78 25.81 20.02 -4.82
CA ILE A 78 24.85 20.60 -5.76
C ILE A 78 23.93 21.52 -4.97
N ARG A 79 23.95 22.81 -5.27
CA ARG A 79 22.95 23.75 -4.79
C ARG A 79 21.88 23.91 -5.86
N LEU A 80 20.62 23.69 -5.50
CA LEU A 80 19.53 23.97 -6.42
C LEU A 80 19.53 25.47 -6.76
N PRO A 81 19.11 25.85 -7.98
CA PRO A 81 19.05 27.25 -8.37
C PRO A 81 18.26 28.10 -7.36
N GLU A 82 18.76 29.28 -7.02
CA GLU A 82 18.05 30.18 -6.08
C GLU A 82 16.65 30.55 -6.56
N SER A 83 16.43 30.55 -7.88
CA SER A 83 15.13 30.77 -8.50
C SER A 83 14.09 29.71 -8.14
N TRP A 84 14.50 28.55 -7.61
CA TRP A 84 13.66 27.42 -7.19
C TRP A 84 13.30 27.43 -5.70
N TYR A 85 13.94 28.28 -4.89
CA TYR A 85 13.72 28.30 -3.45
C TYR A 85 12.29 28.71 -3.11
N GLY A 86 11.67 27.99 -2.17
CA GLY A 86 10.28 28.18 -1.74
C GLY A 86 9.23 27.84 -2.79
N LYS A 87 9.59 27.16 -3.89
CA LYS A 87 8.69 26.87 -5.02
C LYS A 87 8.52 25.38 -5.29
N GLU A 88 7.43 25.06 -5.97
CA GLU A 88 7.24 23.77 -6.63
C GLU A 88 7.74 23.84 -8.08
N ILE A 89 8.70 22.98 -8.40
CA ILE A 89 9.37 22.89 -9.70
C ILE A 89 9.01 21.55 -10.31
N SER A 90 8.50 21.60 -11.54
CA SER A 90 8.28 20.40 -12.34
C SER A 90 9.62 19.91 -12.89
N ILE A 91 9.94 18.64 -12.62
CA ILE A 91 11.18 17.99 -13.05
C ILE A 91 10.90 16.73 -13.86
N ARG A 92 11.88 16.36 -14.69
CA ARG A 92 12.04 15.02 -15.26
C ARG A 92 13.35 14.41 -14.78
N SER A 93 13.38 13.09 -14.65
CA SER A 93 14.57 12.30 -14.32
C SER A 93 14.40 10.90 -14.89
N ASN A 94 15.50 10.28 -15.30
CA ASN A 94 15.49 8.87 -15.65
C ASN A 94 15.52 7.95 -14.42
N GLY A 95 15.69 8.51 -13.22
CA GLY A 95 15.95 7.75 -12.00
C GLY A 95 17.33 7.09 -12.01
N MET A 96 17.62 6.30 -10.97
CA MET A 96 18.89 5.57 -10.82
C MET A 96 20.13 6.47 -10.98
N ILE A 97 20.02 7.73 -10.56
CA ILE A 97 21.10 8.71 -10.67
C ILE A 97 22.26 8.20 -9.83
N LYS A 98 23.42 8.01 -10.47
CA LYS A 98 24.67 7.70 -9.78
C LYS A 98 25.29 9.01 -9.31
N PRO A 99 25.33 9.31 -8.00
CA PRO A 99 25.81 10.61 -7.51
C PRO A 99 27.28 10.89 -7.85
N GLY A 100 28.08 9.84 -8.09
CA GLY A 100 29.50 9.98 -8.41
C GLY A 100 30.25 10.58 -7.22
N LYS A 101 30.74 11.82 -7.37
CA LYS A 101 31.42 12.57 -6.31
C LYS A 101 30.48 13.45 -5.48
N VAL A 102 29.21 13.56 -5.86
CA VAL A 102 28.24 14.40 -5.16
C VAL A 102 27.98 13.83 -3.78
N LYS A 103 28.21 14.67 -2.77
CA LYS A 103 28.04 14.41 -1.35
C LYS A 103 26.79 15.04 -0.78
N ALA A 104 26.30 16.12 -1.39
CA ALA A 104 25.10 16.79 -0.94
C ALA A 104 24.31 17.47 -2.07
N ILE A 105 22.99 17.51 -1.90
CA ILE A 105 22.02 18.27 -2.69
C ILE A 105 21.30 19.20 -1.73
N ILE A 106 21.44 20.50 -1.96
CA ILE A 106 20.94 21.56 -1.08
C ILE A 106 19.88 22.35 -1.81
N GLY A 107 18.64 22.23 -1.35
CA GLY A 107 17.55 23.14 -1.68
C GLY A 107 17.21 24.04 -0.49
N ASN A 108 16.23 24.91 -0.70
CA ASN A 108 15.68 25.74 0.35
C ASN A 108 14.16 25.80 0.17
N GLU A 109 13.45 25.02 0.97
CA GLU A 109 12.00 24.86 0.89
C GLU A 109 11.50 24.49 -0.52
N THR A 110 12.31 23.74 -1.27
CA THR A 110 12.05 23.44 -2.68
C THR A 110 11.27 22.13 -2.83
N ARG A 111 10.16 22.18 -3.57
CA ARG A 111 9.37 20.98 -3.92
C ARG A 111 9.70 20.58 -5.37
N LEU A 112 10.15 19.35 -5.57
CA LEU A 112 10.55 18.80 -6.85
C LEU A 112 9.50 17.77 -7.27
N THR A 113 8.62 18.18 -8.17
CA THR A 113 7.49 17.38 -8.65
C THR A 113 7.83 16.73 -9.97
N PHE A 114 7.77 15.40 -10.06
CA PHE A 114 7.91 14.72 -11.34
C PHE A 114 6.76 15.09 -12.28
N ALA A 115 7.07 15.32 -13.56
CA ALA A 115 6.10 15.81 -14.54
C ALA A 115 4.97 14.83 -14.83
N GLU A 116 5.26 13.52 -14.91
CA GLU A 116 4.28 12.49 -15.26
C GLU A 116 4.38 11.27 -14.36
N TRP A 117 3.23 10.62 -14.13
CA TRP A 117 3.16 9.44 -13.27
C TRP A 117 3.89 8.25 -13.88
N ASN A 118 3.69 8.04 -15.18
CA ASN A 118 4.26 6.90 -15.90
C ASN A 118 5.79 6.99 -16.06
N SER A 119 6.35 8.21 -15.99
CA SER A 119 7.80 8.43 -16.07
C SER A 119 8.44 8.77 -14.72
N SER A 120 7.66 8.84 -13.64
CA SER A 120 8.21 9.09 -12.31
C SER A 120 9.05 7.89 -11.87
N PRO A 121 10.34 8.06 -11.54
CA PRO A 121 11.22 6.94 -11.25
C PRO A 121 10.77 6.18 -10.01
N THR A 122 11.04 4.89 -9.95
CA THR A 122 10.81 4.09 -8.73
C THR A 122 11.89 4.39 -7.70
N GLN A 123 13.14 4.49 -8.17
CA GLN A 123 14.31 4.82 -7.37
C GLN A 123 15.00 6.05 -7.98
N LEU A 124 15.29 7.04 -7.14
CA LEU A 124 15.92 8.28 -7.61
C LEU A 124 17.45 8.16 -7.66
N PHE A 125 18.11 7.70 -6.59
CA PHE A 125 19.57 7.59 -6.50
C PHE A 125 20.04 6.15 -6.38
N ASP A 126 21.04 5.77 -7.19
CA ASP A 126 21.80 4.52 -7.08
C ASP A 126 23.10 4.79 -6.32
N LEU A 127 23.18 4.26 -5.09
CA LEU A 127 24.29 4.48 -4.16
C LEU A 127 25.44 3.49 -4.34
N GLU A 128 25.45 2.67 -5.40
CA GLU A 128 26.57 1.80 -5.76
C GLU A 128 27.89 2.63 -5.82
N ASN A 129 28.86 2.29 -4.96
CA ASN A 129 30.13 3.00 -4.74
C ASN A 129 30.04 4.42 -4.16
N CYS A 130 28.87 4.83 -3.66
CA CYS A 130 28.69 6.09 -2.93
C CYS A 130 28.93 5.85 -1.43
N GLN A 131 29.71 6.72 -0.77
CA GLN A 131 29.93 6.66 0.68
C GLN A 131 29.10 7.69 1.44
N GLU A 132 28.66 8.76 0.79
CA GLU A 132 27.86 9.80 1.42
C GLU A 132 26.98 10.50 0.40
N LEU A 133 25.73 10.73 0.78
CA LEU A 133 24.80 11.58 0.05
C LEU A 133 23.82 12.21 1.04
N GLY A 134 23.80 13.53 1.11
CA GLY A 134 22.85 14.31 1.90
C GLY A 134 21.87 15.06 1.01
N ILE A 135 20.59 15.00 1.32
CA ILE A 135 19.56 15.81 0.69
C ILE A 135 18.98 16.69 1.76
N ARG A 136 19.02 18.01 1.56
CA ARG A 136 18.53 19.01 2.51
C ARG A 136 17.58 19.99 1.85
N GLY A 137 16.50 20.36 2.54
CA GLY A 137 15.61 21.45 2.13
C GLY A 137 14.84 21.20 0.84
N CYS A 138 14.72 19.92 0.45
CA CYS A 138 14.04 19.48 -0.78
C CYS A 138 12.90 18.50 -0.42
N THR A 139 11.84 18.49 -1.20
CA THR A 139 10.85 17.39 -1.16
C THR A 139 10.58 16.86 -2.56
N PHE A 140 10.76 15.55 -2.75
CA PHE A 140 10.48 14.89 -4.02
C PHE A 140 9.05 14.36 -4.02
N LEU A 141 8.29 14.76 -5.03
CA LEU A 141 6.85 14.53 -5.14
C LEU A 141 6.54 13.80 -6.44
N CYS A 142 5.64 12.83 -6.39
CA CYS A 142 4.95 12.38 -7.59
C CYS A 142 4.10 13.53 -8.17
N PRO A 143 3.59 13.45 -9.41
CA PRO A 143 2.67 14.45 -9.95
C PRO A 143 1.34 14.51 -9.16
N PRO A 144 0.54 15.60 -9.28
CA PRO A 144 -0.82 15.63 -8.74
C PRO A 144 -1.70 14.57 -9.41
N ASN A 145 -2.93 14.42 -8.93
CA ASN A 145 -3.95 13.55 -9.54
C ASN A 145 -3.44 12.12 -9.72
N ARG A 146 -3.04 11.49 -8.61
CA ARG A 146 -2.63 10.09 -8.59
C ARG A 146 -3.61 9.25 -9.42
N PRO A 147 -3.15 8.48 -10.43
CA PRO A 147 -4.05 7.65 -11.18
C PRO A 147 -4.76 6.71 -10.20
N MET A 148 -6.04 6.46 -10.42
CA MET A 148 -6.80 5.50 -9.63
C MET A 148 -6.33 4.08 -9.98
N ARG A 149 -5.14 3.68 -9.51
CA ARG A 149 -4.60 2.32 -9.67
C ARG A 149 -4.21 1.72 -8.31
N THR A 150 -4.34 0.39 -8.17
CA THR A 150 -3.82 -0.37 -7.03
C THR A 150 -2.30 -0.24 -6.96
N GLY A 151 -1.66 -0.37 -8.12
CA GLY A 151 -0.25 -0.71 -8.21
C GLY A 151 0.64 0.42 -8.66
N PHE A 152 1.23 1.15 -7.71
CA PHE A 152 2.37 2.01 -7.99
C PHE A 152 3.63 1.41 -7.37
N PRO A 153 4.75 1.41 -8.10
CA PRO A 153 6.02 1.02 -7.52
C PRO A 153 6.38 1.94 -6.37
N ASP A 154 7.13 1.41 -5.42
CA ASP A 154 7.70 2.18 -4.31
C ASP A 154 8.45 3.41 -4.86
N LYS A 155 8.37 4.51 -4.11
CA LYS A 155 9.02 5.78 -4.43
C LYS A 155 10.18 5.99 -3.48
N GLU A 156 11.35 5.66 -3.96
CA GLU A 156 12.57 5.46 -3.18
C GLU A 156 13.55 6.58 -3.51
N LEU A 157 14.02 7.28 -2.49
CA LEU A 157 15.11 8.24 -2.65
C LEU A 157 16.41 7.50 -2.95
N PHE A 158 16.71 6.48 -2.15
CA PHE A 158 17.99 5.80 -2.15
C PHE A 158 17.79 4.31 -2.42
N GLY A 159 18.60 3.74 -3.30
CA GLY A 159 18.70 2.30 -3.47
C GLY A 159 20.10 1.88 -3.89
N TRP A 160 20.39 0.59 -3.78
CA TRP A 160 21.67 0.00 -4.17
C TRP A 160 21.50 -1.49 -4.45
N LYS A 161 22.46 -2.07 -5.18
CA LYS A 161 22.52 -3.51 -5.39
C LYS A 161 23.03 -4.21 -4.14
N ARG A 162 22.58 -5.44 -3.92
CA ARG A 162 23.12 -6.34 -2.88
C ARG A 162 24.67 -6.32 -2.93
N ASP A 163 25.28 -6.22 -1.75
CA ASP A 163 26.73 -6.26 -1.55
C ASP A 163 27.52 -5.18 -2.33
N SER A 164 26.87 -4.08 -2.73
CA SER A 164 27.55 -2.96 -3.42
C SER A 164 27.85 -1.77 -2.51
N VAL A 165 27.25 -1.73 -1.32
CA VAL A 165 27.47 -0.71 -0.30
C VAL A 165 27.91 -1.41 0.99
N PHE A 166 29.11 -1.07 1.45
CA PHE A 166 29.74 -1.67 2.64
C PHE A 166 29.82 -0.72 3.82
N LYS A 167 29.67 0.58 3.55
CA LYS A 167 29.65 1.68 4.53
C LYS A 167 29.05 2.92 3.90
N GLY A 168 28.52 3.83 4.71
CA GLY A 168 28.18 5.16 4.22
C GLY A 168 27.20 5.92 5.09
N LYS A 169 26.93 7.18 4.71
CA LYS A 169 25.97 8.07 5.39
C LYS A 169 25.04 8.69 4.36
N PHE A 170 23.79 8.25 4.36
CA PHE A 170 22.78 8.70 3.40
C PHE A 170 21.65 9.36 4.16
N ALA A 171 21.47 10.66 3.95
CA ALA A 171 20.57 11.49 4.74
C ALA A 171 19.55 12.19 3.86
N TYR A 172 18.30 12.21 4.32
CA TYR A 172 17.24 13.05 3.81
C TYR A 172 16.67 13.90 4.94
N ILE A 173 16.95 15.20 4.93
CA ILE A 173 16.59 16.10 6.03
C ILE A 173 15.86 17.35 5.58
N ASP A 174 15.09 17.92 6.49
CA ASP A 174 14.41 19.21 6.31
C ASP A 174 13.48 19.19 5.07
N GLY A 175 12.79 18.07 4.87
CA GLY A 175 11.78 17.90 3.84
C GLY A 175 10.53 18.70 4.20
N GLN A 176 10.08 19.55 3.30
CA GLN A 176 8.88 20.36 3.45
C GLN A 176 7.63 19.50 3.62
N GLU A 177 6.78 19.87 4.57
CA GLU A 177 5.45 19.26 4.75
C GLU A 177 4.56 19.52 3.53
N ILE A 178 3.94 18.44 3.05
CA ILE A 178 2.97 18.49 1.96
C ILE A 178 1.58 18.33 2.55
N LYS A 179 0.85 19.45 2.62
CA LYS A 179 -0.51 19.50 3.17
C LYS A 179 -1.51 18.67 2.36
N ASP A 180 -1.26 18.49 1.07
CA ASP A 180 -2.01 17.56 0.23
C ASP A 180 -1.62 16.13 0.60
N LYS A 181 -2.43 15.55 1.47
CA LYS A 181 -2.30 14.22 2.04
C LYS A 181 -2.39 13.08 1.02
N GLU A 182 -3.01 13.32 -0.15
CA GLU A 182 -3.05 12.35 -1.26
C GLU A 182 -1.82 12.42 -2.15
N ARG A 183 -0.99 13.45 -1.98
CA ARG A 183 0.19 13.67 -2.80
C ARG A 183 1.35 12.79 -2.34
N VAL A 184 1.67 11.76 -3.13
CA VAL A 184 2.75 10.82 -2.80
C VAL A 184 4.11 11.50 -2.78
N THR A 185 4.85 11.35 -1.68
CA THR A 185 6.24 11.79 -1.56
C THR A 185 7.21 10.60 -1.65
N TYR A 186 8.46 10.85 -2.00
CA TYR A 186 9.48 9.79 -1.99
C TYR A 186 9.95 9.54 -0.55
N GLY A 187 10.15 8.27 -0.20
CA GLY A 187 10.63 7.82 1.09
C GLY A 187 12.01 7.16 1.02
N LEU A 188 12.47 6.65 2.16
CA LEU A 188 13.64 5.81 2.33
C LEU A 188 13.29 4.32 2.07
N SER A 189 12.65 3.94 0.97
CA SER A 189 12.18 2.55 0.75
C SER A 189 13.18 1.65 -0.03
N ARG A 190 12.99 0.32 0.09
CA ARG A 190 13.73 -0.82 -0.51
C ARG A 190 15.25 -0.87 -0.37
N PHE A 191 15.70 -0.94 0.86
CA PHE A 191 17.09 -1.27 1.15
C PHE A 191 17.32 -2.78 1.09
N CYS A 192 18.24 -3.18 0.21
CA CYS A 192 18.55 -4.55 -0.12
C CYS A 192 19.92 -4.92 0.46
N TYR A 193 19.97 -5.92 1.35
CA TYR A 193 21.15 -6.69 1.76
C TYR A 193 22.37 -5.82 2.07
N SER A 194 22.56 -5.48 3.35
CA SER A 194 23.88 -5.04 3.81
C SER A 194 24.88 -6.18 3.67
N SER A 195 26.14 -5.81 3.48
CA SER A 195 27.26 -6.76 3.52
C SER A 195 27.56 -7.22 4.95
N ASP A 196 28.25 -8.35 5.06
CA ASP A 196 28.90 -8.84 6.30
C ASP A 196 30.06 -7.93 6.81
N SER A 197 30.18 -6.70 6.32
CA SER A 197 31.20 -5.74 6.73
C SER A 197 30.95 -5.24 8.16
N PRO A 198 31.99 -5.02 8.98
CA PRO A 198 31.83 -4.40 10.30
C PRO A 198 31.55 -2.88 10.22
N ASP A 199 31.86 -2.23 9.09
CA ASP A 199 31.66 -0.78 8.91
C ASP A 199 30.18 -0.43 8.79
N ARG A 200 29.71 0.68 9.36
CA ARG A 200 28.28 1.00 9.40
C ARG A 200 27.76 1.70 8.14
N ILE A 201 26.52 1.37 7.78
CA ILE A 201 25.73 2.06 6.77
C ILE A 201 24.61 2.83 7.48
N TYR A 202 24.64 4.15 7.43
CA TYR A 202 23.65 5.01 8.05
C TYR A 202 22.61 5.49 7.04
N LEU A 203 21.35 5.22 7.36
CA LEU A 203 20.18 5.77 6.69
C LEU A 203 19.49 6.74 7.63
N ILE A 204 19.40 7.99 7.22
CA ILE A 204 19.01 9.08 8.11
C ILE A 204 17.82 9.82 7.50
N ALA A 205 16.74 9.96 8.27
CA ALA A 205 15.69 10.92 8.02
C ALA A 205 15.50 11.84 9.24
N GLU A 206 15.49 13.14 9.02
CA GLU A 206 15.22 14.12 10.06
C GLU A 206 14.30 15.24 9.58
N ASN A 207 13.26 15.56 10.35
CA ASN A 207 12.26 16.59 10.02
C ASN A 207 11.56 16.28 8.69
N ILE A 208 11.04 15.05 8.54
CA ILE A 208 10.41 14.57 7.31
C ILE A 208 8.92 14.32 7.53
N HIS A 209 8.11 14.82 6.59
CA HIS A 209 6.69 14.49 6.47
C HIS A 209 6.48 13.65 5.21
N HIS A 210 6.09 12.40 5.38
CA HIS A 210 5.85 11.48 4.26
C HIS A 210 4.36 11.25 4.04
N ASN A 211 3.93 11.33 2.78
CA ASN A 211 2.59 10.96 2.36
C ASN A 211 2.71 9.74 1.44
N GLY A 212 2.21 8.58 1.87
CA GLY A 212 2.28 7.36 1.08
C GLY A 212 2.54 6.10 1.91
N PHE A 213 2.26 4.95 1.30
CA PHE A 213 2.20 3.64 1.96
C PHE A 213 3.56 3.08 2.43
N ASN A 214 4.68 3.56 1.87
CA ASN A 214 6.00 2.96 2.05
C ASN A 214 7.09 4.03 2.23
N PHE A 215 7.35 4.43 3.48
CA PHE A 215 8.47 5.32 3.80
C PHE A 215 9.77 4.57 4.05
N THR A 216 9.77 3.41 4.72
CA THR A 216 10.96 2.56 4.86
C THR A 216 10.65 1.08 4.61
N GLN A 217 11.56 0.42 3.90
CA GLN A 217 11.57 -1.05 3.76
C GLN A 217 13.02 -1.53 3.83
N ILE A 218 13.36 -2.31 4.84
CA ILE A 218 14.71 -2.83 5.08
C ILE A 218 14.71 -4.35 4.90
N LYS A 219 15.67 -4.88 4.14
CA LYS A 219 15.96 -6.31 4.00
C LYS A 219 17.39 -6.59 4.44
N ASN A 220 17.62 -7.20 5.61
CA ASN A 220 18.98 -7.44 6.14
C ASN A 220 19.19 -8.88 6.65
N PRO A 221 19.30 -9.88 5.74
CA PRO A 221 19.32 -11.28 6.14
C PRO A 221 20.67 -11.79 6.72
N GLU A 222 21.68 -10.94 6.88
CA GLU A 222 23.06 -11.34 7.23
C GLU A 222 23.58 -10.69 8.53
N LYS A 223 22.69 -10.37 9.50
CA LYS A 223 23.06 -9.70 10.78
C LYS A 223 23.85 -8.38 10.57
N GLY A 224 23.46 -7.64 9.54
CA GLY A 224 24.31 -6.61 8.94
C GLY A 224 24.48 -5.30 9.72
N ASN A 225 25.36 -4.48 9.15
CA ASN A 225 25.85 -3.18 9.61
C ASN A 225 24.94 -1.96 9.35
N LEU A 226 23.65 -2.20 9.09
CA LEU A 226 22.69 -1.16 8.72
C LEU A 226 22.12 -0.46 9.96
N TRP A 227 22.26 0.86 9.98
CA TRP A 227 21.75 1.74 11.02
C TRP A 227 20.68 2.67 10.47
N LEU A 228 19.47 2.57 11.01
CA LEU A 228 18.39 3.50 10.69
C LEU A 228 18.25 4.58 11.77
N ILE A 229 18.28 5.84 11.35
CA ILE A 229 18.12 7.01 12.21
C ILE A 229 16.90 7.79 11.74
N LEU A 230 15.83 7.83 12.55
CA LEU A 230 14.61 8.57 12.27
C LEU A 230 14.38 9.60 13.39
N ARG A 231 14.30 10.89 13.05
CA ARG A 231 14.08 11.96 14.03
C ARG A 231 13.03 12.95 13.54
N ASN A 232 12.01 13.23 14.36
CA ASN A 232 10.92 14.15 13.99
C ASN A 232 10.30 13.77 12.63
N VAL A 233 9.93 12.50 12.49
CA VAL A 233 9.36 11.97 11.24
C VAL A 233 7.87 11.74 11.45
N SER A 234 7.04 12.29 10.56
CA SER A 234 5.61 12.00 10.54
C SER A 234 5.20 11.37 9.22
N ILE A 235 4.33 10.37 9.31
CA ILE A 235 3.81 9.69 8.13
C ILE A 235 2.30 9.76 8.13
N TYR A 236 1.81 10.35 7.06
CA TYR A 236 0.44 10.23 6.67
C TYR A 236 0.29 9.08 5.67
N ASN A 237 -0.41 8.04 6.12
CA ASN A 237 -0.93 7.04 5.21
C ASN A 237 -2.33 7.46 4.76
N PRO A 238 -2.61 7.51 3.44
CA PRO A 238 -3.97 7.68 2.98
C PRO A 238 -4.82 6.59 3.61
N VAL A 239 -5.83 7.00 4.39
CA VAL A 239 -6.81 6.06 4.94
C VAL A 239 -7.66 5.61 3.77
N ILE A 240 -7.23 4.56 3.11
CA ILE A 240 -8.10 3.83 2.21
C ILE A 240 -9.03 3.04 3.14
N GLU A 241 -10.34 3.31 3.09
CA GLU A 241 -11.40 2.57 3.79
C GLU A 241 -11.55 1.14 3.24
N GLN A 242 -10.45 0.38 3.18
CA GLN A 242 -10.34 -0.93 2.54
C GLN A 242 -9.26 -1.73 3.30
N PRO A 243 -9.22 -3.07 3.19
CA PRO A 243 -8.27 -3.90 3.93
C PRO A 243 -6.83 -3.44 3.67
N ARG A 244 -5.91 -3.63 4.61
CA ARG A 244 -4.51 -3.19 4.44
C ARG A 244 -3.68 -4.39 3.95
N SER A 245 -3.25 -4.42 2.69
CA SER A 245 -2.52 -5.56 2.08
C SER A 245 -1.03 -5.27 1.87
N HIS A 246 -0.25 -6.35 1.68
CA HIS A 246 1.14 -6.31 1.27
C HIS A 246 1.33 -5.52 -0.01
N TYR A 247 1.31 -6.18 -1.15
CA TYR A 247 1.75 -5.49 -2.34
C TYR A 247 0.54 -4.76 -2.84
N TYR A 248 0.65 -3.44 -2.86
CA TYR A 248 -0.42 -2.56 -3.28
C TYR A 248 -1.53 -2.56 -2.23
N SER A 249 -1.99 -1.37 -1.86
CA SER A 249 -3.27 -1.25 -1.16
C SER A 249 -4.25 -2.11 -1.95
N PRO A 250 -5.01 -3.03 -1.33
CA PRO A 250 -6.02 -3.80 -2.03
C PRO A 250 -7.08 -2.76 -2.36
N THR A 251 -6.83 -2.05 -3.45
CA THR A 251 -7.66 -0.96 -3.89
C THR A 251 -8.78 -1.69 -4.59
N ARG A 252 -9.82 -2.00 -3.81
CA ARG A 252 -11.08 -2.45 -4.37
C ARG A 252 -11.63 -1.26 -5.13
N PHE A 253 -11.85 -1.46 -6.41
CA PHE A 253 -12.69 -0.57 -7.18
C PHE A 253 -14.04 -1.26 -7.27
N LYS A 254 -15.04 -0.64 -6.64
CA LYS A 254 -16.43 -1.03 -6.90
C LYS A 254 -16.73 -0.59 -8.33
N VAL A 255 -17.09 -1.54 -9.18
CA VAL A 255 -17.43 -1.30 -10.57
C VAL A 255 -18.81 -1.88 -10.85
N ARG A 256 -19.38 -1.51 -11.98
CA ARG A 256 -20.56 -2.18 -12.52
C ARG A 256 -20.17 -2.90 -13.80
N VAL A 257 -20.59 -4.14 -13.94
CA VAL A 257 -20.30 -4.98 -15.11
C VAL A 257 -21.57 -5.45 -15.78
N SER A 258 -21.54 -5.54 -17.12
CA SER A 258 -22.50 -6.28 -17.93
C SER A 258 -21.82 -7.54 -18.44
N VAL A 259 -22.43 -8.70 -18.19
CA VAL A 259 -21.93 -10.00 -18.62
C VAL A 259 -22.88 -10.58 -19.64
N LYS A 260 -22.32 -10.99 -20.78
CA LYS A 260 -23.05 -11.65 -21.85
C LYS A 260 -22.15 -12.61 -22.62
N ASP A 261 -22.62 -13.84 -22.83
CA ASP A 261 -21.93 -14.84 -23.65
C ASP A 261 -20.47 -15.10 -23.21
N GLY A 262 -20.21 -15.02 -21.89
CA GLY A 262 -18.87 -15.19 -21.31
C GLY A 262 -17.92 -13.99 -21.46
N ILE A 263 -18.45 -12.83 -21.84
CA ILE A 263 -17.73 -11.57 -21.90
C ILE A 263 -18.26 -10.66 -20.80
N ALA A 264 -17.37 -10.16 -19.94
CA ALA A 264 -17.67 -9.12 -18.97
C ALA A 264 -17.19 -7.76 -19.47
N THR A 265 -18.05 -6.76 -19.43
CA THR A 265 -17.74 -5.37 -19.81
C THR A 265 -18.00 -4.46 -18.63
N ILE A 266 -17.01 -3.67 -18.20
CA ILE A 266 -17.20 -2.63 -17.19
C ILE A 266 -18.02 -1.49 -17.81
N ILE A 267 -19.17 -1.19 -17.21
CA ILE A 267 -20.10 -0.13 -17.64
C ILE A 267 -20.08 1.11 -16.74
N SER A 268 -19.28 1.10 -15.67
CA SER A 268 -18.95 2.29 -14.85
C SER A 268 -17.74 3.07 -15.38
N ASP A 269 -17.38 4.19 -14.74
CA ASP A 269 -16.24 5.05 -15.12
C ASP A 269 -14.87 4.35 -14.97
N ASN A 270 -14.81 3.36 -14.09
CA ASN A 270 -13.66 2.52 -13.79
C ASN A 270 -13.20 1.62 -14.97
N THR A 271 -12.00 1.05 -14.87
CA THR A 271 -11.40 0.16 -15.89
C THR A 271 -10.61 -0.97 -15.21
N PHE A 272 -10.29 -2.05 -15.93
CA PHE A 272 -9.42 -3.11 -15.42
C PHE A 272 -7.99 -2.62 -15.18
N ASP A 273 -7.52 -1.61 -15.93
CA ASP A 273 -6.20 -0.99 -15.72
C ASP A 273 -6.02 -0.37 -14.33
N GLN A 274 -7.11 -0.19 -13.58
CA GLN A 274 -7.04 0.24 -12.19
C GLN A 274 -6.38 -0.79 -11.29
N ILE A 275 -6.36 -2.07 -11.64
CA ILE A 275 -5.65 -3.07 -10.85
C ILE A 275 -4.31 -3.50 -11.48
N LEU A 276 -3.97 -2.93 -12.65
CA LEU A 276 -2.73 -3.22 -13.38
C LEU A 276 -1.52 -2.71 -12.58
N THR A 277 -0.57 -3.61 -12.34
CA THR A 277 0.69 -3.31 -11.67
C THR A 277 1.81 -3.13 -12.69
N HIS A 278 2.98 -2.64 -12.26
CA HIS A 278 4.18 -2.59 -13.12
C HIS A 278 4.67 -3.97 -13.59
N TRP A 279 4.18 -5.05 -12.97
CA TRP A 279 4.45 -6.43 -13.36
C TRP A 279 3.32 -7.07 -14.18
N GLY A 280 2.34 -6.28 -14.63
CA GLY A 280 1.14 -6.78 -15.27
C GLY A 280 0.02 -7.07 -14.27
N TYR A 281 -0.96 -7.86 -14.71
CA TYR A 281 -2.13 -8.23 -13.91
C TYR A 281 -1.84 -9.33 -12.87
N ASN A 282 -0.97 -10.29 -13.20
CA ASN A 282 -0.63 -11.42 -12.31
C ASN A 282 0.89 -11.65 -12.31
N ILE A 283 1.51 -11.77 -11.12
CA ILE A 283 2.95 -12.09 -10.98
C ILE A 283 3.24 -12.87 -9.68
N GLY A 284 4.08 -13.90 -9.75
CA GLY A 284 4.46 -14.75 -8.61
C GLY A 284 3.26 -15.30 -7.82
N SER A 285 3.00 -14.74 -6.63
CA SER A 285 1.84 -15.08 -5.80
C SER A 285 0.74 -14.02 -5.82
N GLN A 286 0.88 -13.01 -6.68
CA GLN A 286 -0.05 -11.89 -6.83
C GLN A 286 -1.01 -12.19 -7.98
N ARG A 287 -2.32 -12.06 -7.70
CA ARG A 287 -3.37 -12.24 -8.70
C ARG A 287 -4.35 -11.08 -8.67
N SER A 288 -4.77 -10.70 -9.86
CA SER A 288 -5.84 -9.77 -10.14
C SER A 288 -7.12 -10.55 -10.39
N ILE A 289 -8.20 -10.20 -9.68
CA ILE A 289 -9.47 -10.91 -9.72
C ILE A 289 -10.64 -9.98 -9.99
N LEU A 290 -11.61 -10.48 -10.77
CA LEU A 290 -12.95 -9.92 -10.91
C LEU A 290 -13.89 -10.81 -10.09
N HIS A 291 -14.66 -10.20 -9.19
CA HIS A 291 -15.67 -10.91 -8.40
C HIS A 291 -17.02 -10.20 -8.45
N PHE A 292 -18.06 -10.97 -8.76
CA PHE A 292 -19.47 -10.57 -8.73
C PHE A 292 -20.35 -11.77 -8.42
N ASP A 293 -21.47 -11.55 -7.72
CA ASP A 293 -22.30 -12.62 -7.14
C ASP A 293 -21.44 -13.70 -6.46
N ARG A 294 -21.47 -14.96 -6.94
CA ARG A 294 -20.63 -16.06 -6.47
C ARG A 294 -19.44 -16.37 -7.36
N PHE A 295 -19.24 -15.61 -8.44
CA PHE A 295 -18.31 -15.92 -9.51
C PHE A 295 -17.00 -15.16 -9.35
N VAL A 296 -15.90 -15.90 -9.32
CA VAL A 296 -14.55 -15.33 -9.17
C VAL A 296 -13.71 -15.75 -10.37
N PHE A 297 -13.19 -14.73 -11.06
CA PHE A 297 -12.38 -14.88 -12.27
C PHE A 297 -11.02 -14.24 -12.09
N ASP A 298 -9.99 -14.81 -12.68
CA ASP A 298 -8.75 -14.06 -12.90
C ASP A 298 -8.96 -12.96 -13.94
N ILE A 299 -8.21 -11.88 -13.77
CA ILE A 299 -7.99 -10.87 -14.78
C ILE A 299 -6.56 -11.08 -15.27
N SER A 300 -6.39 -11.36 -16.56
CA SER A 300 -5.08 -11.59 -17.17
C SER A 300 -5.02 -10.96 -18.56
N GLU A 301 -3.80 -10.67 -19.03
CA GLU A 301 -3.60 -10.07 -20.36
C GLU A 301 -4.20 -10.90 -21.49
N VAL A 302 -4.18 -12.24 -21.36
CA VAL A 302 -4.74 -13.15 -22.39
C VAL A 302 -6.27 -13.17 -22.40
N GLN A 303 -6.92 -12.74 -21.31
CA GLN A 303 -8.37 -12.60 -21.21
C GLN A 303 -8.84 -11.19 -21.56
N LEU A 304 -7.96 -10.20 -21.45
CA LEU A 304 -8.30 -8.80 -21.65
C LEU A 304 -8.46 -8.50 -23.15
N ILE A 305 -9.63 -8.03 -23.55
CA ILE A 305 -9.91 -7.58 -24.93
C ILE A 305 -9.53 -6.10 -25.07
N ASP A 306 -9.90 -5.31 -24.07
CA ASP A 306 -9.56 -3.89 -23.93
C ASP A 306 -9.60 -3.49 -22.44
N GLN A 307 -9.37 -2.22 -22.11
CA GLN A 307 -9.33 -1.73 -20.72
C GLN A 307 -10.63 -1.94 -19.92
N LYS A 308 -11.77 -2.20 -20.57
CA LYS A 308 -13.08 -2.42 -19.94
C LYS A 308 -13.67 -3.80 -20.23
N THR A 309 -13.12 -4.57 -21.17
CA THR A 309 -13.72 -5.82 -21.63
C THR A 309 -12.81 -7.02 -21.33
N LEU A 310 -13.36 -8.03 -20.65
CA LEU A 310 -12.67 -9.24 -20.21
C LEU A 310 -13.41 -10.51 -20.68
N LYS A 311 -12.69 -11.44 -21.28
CA LYS A 311 -13.18 -12.79 -21.59
C LYS A 311 -13.07 -13.67 -20.33
N LEU A 312 -14.21 -14.11 -19.81
CA LEU A 312 -14.26 -14.81 -18.51
C LEU A 312 -13.69 -16.23 -18.57
N TRP A 313 -13.82 -16.94 -19.68
CA TRP A 313 -13.34 -18.31 -19.80
C TRP A 313 -12.83 -18.64 -21.20
N ASP A 314 -11.88 -19.58 -21.26
CA ASP A 314 -11.51 -20.21 -22.52
C ASP A 314 -12.41 -21.42 -22.83
N GLN A 315 -12.48 -21.84 -24.09
CA GLN A 315 -13.32 -22.96 -24.53
C GLN A 315 -12.61 -24.32 -24.41
N ARG A 316 -11.32 -24.35 -24.07
CA ARG A 316 -10.51 -25.58 -24.02
C ARG A 316 -9.55 -25.54 -22.84
N GLY A 317 -9.32 -26.69 -22.22
CA GLY A 317 -8.38 -26.78 -21.12
C GLY A 317 -7.80 -28.17 -20.93
N ASN A 318 -6.61 -28.22 -20.36
CA ASN A 318 -5.95 -29.41 -19.88
C ASN A 318 -6.40 -29.70 -18.45
N LEU A 319 -6.47 -30.98 -18.12
CA LEU A 319 -6.87 -31.48 -16.82
C LEU A 319 -5.72 -32.23 -16.16
N GLU A 320 -5.47 -31.92 -14.90
CA GLU A 320 -4.60 -32.69 -14.02
C GLU A 320 -5.40 -33.10 -12.79
N ARG A 321 -5.39 -34.38 -12.47
CA ARG A 321 -6.05 -34.92 -11.28
C ARG A 321 -5.08 -34.84 -10.10
N ILE A 322 -5.52 -34.22 -9.00
CA ILE A 322 -4.76 -34.16 -7.75
C ILE A 322 -5.17 -35.30 -6.82
N SER A 323 -6.47 -35.55 -6.72
CA SER A 323 -7.06 -36.62 -5.90
C SER A 323 -8.34 -37.14 -6.58
N PRO A 324 -9.00 -38.19 -6.06
CA PRO A 324 -10.29 -38.63 -6.60
C PRO A 324 -11.37 -37.54 -6.63
N GLN A 325 -11.35 -36.58 -5.70
CA GLN A 325 -12.31 -35.46 -5.60
C GLN A 325 -11.72 -34.09 -5.93
N SER A 326 -10.43 -33.99 -6.25
CA SER A 326 -9.77 -32.69 -6.49
C SER A 326 -9.05 -32.68 -7.83
N ILE A 327 -9.32 -31.65 -8.61
CA ILE A 327 -8.77 -31.49 -9.95
C ILE A 327 -8.16 -30.10 -10.12
N ARG A 328 -7.21 -30.02 -11.03
CA ARG A 328 -6.59 -28.78 -11.50
C ARG A 328 -6.86 -28.67 -12.99
N THR A 329 -7.34 -27.52 -13.43
CA THR A 329 -7.53 -27.27 -14.85
C THR A 329 -7.40 -25.78 -15.15
N ASN A 330 -6.93 -25.45 -16.35
CA ASN A 330 -7.00 -24.09 -16.89
C ASN A 330 -8.35 -23.80 -17.55
N PHE A 331 -9.27 -24.78 -17.59
CA PHE A 331 -10.67 -24.53 -17.89
C PHE A 331 -11.32 -23.85 -16.68
N GLU A 332 -11.80 -22.62 -16.88
CA GLU A 332 -12.34 -21.82 -15.79
C GLU A 332 -13.68 -22.38 -15.32
N LEU A 333 -13.73 -22.99 -14.13
CA LEU A 333 -14.93 -23.54 -13.51
C LEU A 333 -15.39 -22.66 -12.34
N GLN A 334 -16.69 -22.73 -12.05
CA GLN A 334 -17.32 -22.01 -10.95
C GLN A 334 -18.07 -22.99 -10.04
N PRO A 335 -18.22 -22.71 -8.74
CA PRO A 335 -19.09 -23.52 -7.87
C PRO A 335 -20.47 -23.70 -8.51
N LEU A 336 -20.96 -24.94 -8.50
CA LEU A 336 -22.19 -25.43 -9.15
C LEU A 336 -22.13 -25.70 -10.66
N ASP A 337 -20.99 -25.47 -11.33
CA ASP A 337 -20.78 -26.02 -12.67
C ASP A 337 -20.88 -27.56 -12.61
N GLN A 338 -21.62 -28.13 -13.56
CA GLN A 338 -21.76 -29.59 -13.67
C GLN A 338 -20.83 -30.10 -14.75
N THR A 339 -20.05 -31.10 -14.38
CA THR A 339 -19.16 -31.82 -15.28
C THR A 339 -19.51 -33.30 -15.30
N ASN A 340 -18.98 -34.04 -16.26
CA ASN A 340 -18.98 -35.50 -16.21
C ASN A 340 -18.28 -36.08 -14.96
N LEU A 341 -17.45 -35.29 -14.25
CA LEU A 341 -16.81 -35.70 -13.00
C LEU A 341 -17.71 -35.51 -11.76
N GLY A 342 -18.76 -34.69 -11.85
CA GLY A 342 -19.55 -34.25 -10.71
C GLY A 342 -19.84 -32.75 -10.75
N ILE A 343 -20.37 -32.24 -9.66
CA ILE A 343 -20.64 -30.82 -9.43
C ILE A 343 -19.44 -30.21 -8.74
N VAL A 344 -18.99 -29.04 -9.21
CA VAL A 344 -17.96 -28.26 -8.53
C VAL A 344 -18.53 -27.73 -7.22
N VAL A 345 -17.96 -28.14 -6.09
CA VAL A 345 -18.36 -27.73 -4.74
C VAL A 345 -17.64 -26.47 -4.33
N SER A 346 -16.32 -26.45 -4.55
CA SER A 346 -15.46 -25.36 -4.14
C SER A 346 -14.33 -25.09 -5.13
N LYS A 347 -13.81 -23.87 -5.08
CA LYS A 347 -12.67 -23.39 -5.88
C LYS A 347 -11.67 -22.68 -4.98
N GLN A 348 -10.38 -23.01 -5.12
CA GLN A 348 -9.29 -22.44 -4.33
C GLN A 348 -8.02 -22.32 -5.18
N ILE A 349 -7.14 -21.38 -4.85
CA ILE A 349 -5.82 -21.29 -5.49
C ILE A 349 -4.90 -22.34 -4.91
N ASP A 350 -4.16 -23.01 -5.79
CA ASP A 350 -3.15 -23.99 -5.42
C ASP A 350 -1.98 -23.36 -4.68
N GLU A 351 -1.79 -23.74 -3.42
CA GLU A 351 -0.68 -23.24 -2.57
C GLU A 351 0.71 -23.62 -3.09
N THR A 352 0.80 -24.76 -3.78
CA THR A 352 2.06 -25.29 -4.35
C THR A 352 2.38 -24.67 -5.71
N ARG A 353 1.34 -24.31 -6.47
CA ARG A 353 1.46 -23.70 -7.81
C ARG A 353 0.59 -22.45 -7.86
N ARG A 354 1.14 -21.34 -7.36
CA ARG A 354 0.53 -20.02 -7.06
C ARG A 354 -0.36 -19.35 -8.13
N PHE A 355 -0.59 -19.98 -9.28
CA PHE A 355 -1.45 -19.52 -10.39
C PHE A 355 -2.49 -20.53 -10.85
N ASN A 356 -2.51 -21.73 -10.29
CA ASN A 356 -3.47 -22.74 -10.70
C ASN A 356 -4.68 -22.72 -9.77
N TRP A 357 -5.85 -22.96 -10.34
CA TRP A 357 -7.06 -23.23 -9.57
C TRP A 357 -7.15 -24.73 -9.29
N VAL A 358 -7.50 -25.05 -8.04
CA VAL A 358 -7.93 -26.36 -7.59
C VAL A 358 -9.44 -26.31 -7.39
N TYR A 359 -10.11 -27.31 -7.93
CA TYR A 359 -11.55 -27.48 -7.83
C TYR A 359 -11.85 -28.76 -7.06
N GLU A 360 -12.77 -28.65 -6.12
CA GLU A 360 -13.31 -29.79 -5.38
C GLU A 360 -14.63 -30.23 -6.00
N MET A 361 -14.80 -31.54 -6.18
CA MET A 361 -15.97 -32.17 -6.77
C MET A 361 -16.81 -32.85 -5.69
N ASP A 362 -18.13 -32.85 -5.86
CA ASP A 362 -19.10 -33.45 -4.93
C ASP A 362 -19.00 -34.97 -4.80
N ARG A 363 -18.37 -35.63 -5.78
CA ARG A 363 -18.16 -37.08 -5.80
C ARG A 363 -16.82 -37.44 -6.43
N PRO A 364 -16.21 -38.56 -6.00
CA PRO A 364 -15.05 -39.09 -6.69
C PRO A 364 -15.45 -39.56 -8.09
N SER A 365 -14.68 -39.19 -9.09
CA SER A 365 -14.80 -39.70 -10.46
C SER A 365 -13.49 -40.35 -10.86
N PHE A 366 -13.48 -41.36 -11.75
CA PHE A 366 -12.26 -41.98 -12.30
C PHE A 366 -12.00 -41.63 -13.77
N GLU A 367 -12.84 -40.77 -14.33
CA GLU A 367 -12.74 -40.29 -15.71
C GLU A 367 -11.48 -39.44 -15.93
N THR A 368 -10.94 -39.45 -17.15
CA THR A 368 -9.66 -38.80 -17.50
C THR A 368 -9.82 -37.45 -18.20
N GLU A 369 -11.04 -37.06 -18.56
CA GLU A 369 -11.37 -35.81 -19.27
C GLU A 369 -12.50 -35.08 -18.53
N ILE A 370 -12.45 -33.74 -18.45
CA ILE A 370 -13.61 -32.92 -18.05
C ILE A 370 -14.45 -32.58 -19.28
N LYS A 371 -15.75 -32.79 -19.17
CA LYS A 371 -16.78 -32.25 -20.06
C LYS A 371 -17.76 -31.46 -19.21
N LEU A 372 -17.87 -30.16 -19.49
CA LEU A 372 -18.87 -29.31 -18.87
C LEU A 372 -20.24 -29.64 -19.48
N SER A 373 -21.15 -30.18 -18.68
CA SER A 373 -22.50 -30.53 -19.11
C SER A 373 -23.49 -29.41 -18.84
N TYR A 374 -23.21 -28.58 -17.82
CA TYR A 374 -24.02 -27.41 -17.50
C TYR A 374 -23.13 -26.33 -16.89
N ARG A 375 -23.16 -25.14 -17.49
CA ARG A 375 -22.66 -23.91 -16.90
C ARG A 375 -23.84 -23.19 -16.29
N GLN A 376 -23.70 -22.74 -15.06
CA GLN A 376 -24.64 -21.76 -14.58
C GLN A 376 -24.44 -20.45 -15.34
N SER A 377 -25.53 -19.89 -15.88
CA SER A 377 -25.46 -18.59 -16.54
C SER A 377 -24.97 -17.51 -15.58
N THR A 378 -24.06 -16.70 -16.10
CA THR A 378 -23.52 -15.48 -15.49
C THR A 378 -24.05 -14.24 -16.20
N ASP A 379 -25.01 -14.37 -17.12
CA ASP A 379 -25.46 -13.24 -17.93
C ASP A 379 -26.31 -12.27 -17.11
N GLY A 380 -26.09 -10.97 -17.29
CA GLY A 380 -26.80 -9.93 -16.56
C GLY A 380 -25.91 -8.74 -16.21
N GLU A 381 -26.46 -7.80 -15.45
CA GLU A 381 -25.71 -6.68 -14.89
C GLU A 381 -25.48 -6.89 -13.39
N PHE A 382 -24.25 -6.64 -12.95
CA PHE A 382 -23.85 -6.89 -11.57
C PHE A 382 -23.03 -5.72 -11.03
N ASP A 383 -23.20 -5.44 -9.74
CA ASP A 383 -22.14 -4.81 -8.98
C ASP A 383 -20.97 -5.81 -8.85
N ALA A 384 -19.75 -5.31 -9.01
CA ALA A 384 -18.55 -6.14 -8.99
C ALA A 384 -17.39 -5.42 -8.28
N PHE A 385 -16.41 -6.21 -7.86
CA PHE A 385 -15.12 -5.71 -7.41
C PHE A 385 -14.03 -6.21 -8.35
N ILE A 386 -13.14 -5.29 -8.71
CA ILE A 386 -11.81 -5.65 -9.21
C ILE A 386 -10.81 -5.46 -8.08
N VAL A 387 -9.98 -6.48 -7.85
CA VAL A 387 -9.03 -6.54 -6.73
C VAL A 387 -7.70 -7.08 -7.23
N SER A 388 -6.59 -6.49 -6.79
CA SER A 388 -5.26 -7.10 -6.87
C SER A 388 -4.85 -7.59 -5.49
N LYS A 389 -4.39 -8.84 -5.37
CA LYS A 389 -4.06 -9.49 -4.09
C LYS A 389 -2.73 -10.23 -4.16
N GLY A 390 -1.83 -9.96 -3.22
CA GLY A 390 -0.60 -10.74 -3.02
C GLY A 390 -0.79 -11.96 -2.11
N ASN A 391 -0.08 -13.07 -2.38
CA ASN A 391 -0.31 -14.36 -1.74
C ASN A 391 -1.80 -14.76 -1.80
N ALA A 392 -2.34 -14.74 -3.02
CA ALA A 392 -3.77 -14.67 -3.32
C ALA A 392 -4.66 -15.81 -2.81
N LEU A 393 -4.16 -16.74 -1.99
CA LEU A 393 -4.97 -17.79 -1.37
C LEU A 393 -6.22 -17.18 -0.71
N PHE A 394 -7.37 -17.74 -1.03
CA PHE A 394 -8.60 -17.40 -0.32
C PHE A 394 -8.48 -17.99 1.08
N SER A 395 -8.83 -17.21 2.10
CA SER A 395 -8.72 -17.67 3.49
C SER A 395 -9.67 -18.85 3.77
N VAL A 396 -10.73 -18.96 2.97
CA VAL A 396 -11.53 -20.17 2.80
C VAL A 396 -11.83 -20.40 1.31
N PRO A 397 -12.02 -21.64 0.85
CA PRO A 397 -12.42 -21.90 -0.54
C PRO A 397 -13.70 -21.15 -0.94
N VAL A 398 -13.78 -20.73 -2.20
CA VAL A 398 -14.98 -20.12 -2.78
C VAL A 398 -16.03 -21.23 -3.01
N THR A 399 -17.24 -21.05 -2.50
CA THR A 399 -18.37 -22.00 -2.58
C THR A 399 -19.64 -21.33 -3.11
N LYS A 400 -20.75 -22.07 -3.23
CA LYS A 400 -22.06 -21.51 -3.62
C LYS A 400 -22.61 -20.46 -2.64
N GLU A 401 -22.17 -20.49 -1.38
CA GLU A 401 -22.53 -19.55 -0.32
C GLU A 401 -21.69 -18.28 -0.34
N THR A 402 -20.58 -18.28 -1.10
CA THR A 402 -19.75 -17.09 -1.27
C THR A 402 -20.53 -16.08 -2.11
N LYS A 403 -20.98 -14.97 -1.49
CA LYS A 403 -21.80 -13.94 -2.15
C LYS A 403 -21.06 -12.62 -2.26
N PHE A 404 -21.42 -11.83 -3.27
CA PHE A 404 -21.08 -10.42 -3.37
C PHE A 404 -21.85 -9.60 -2.32
N GLY A 405 -21.18 -8.67 -1.64
CA GLY A 405 -21.83 -7.78 -0.66
C GLY A 405 -20.86 -6.93 0.14
N ASP A 406 -21.40 -6.00 0.93
CA ASP A 406 -20.60 -5.08 1.76
C ASP A 406 -19.86 -5.83 2.88
N ASP A 407 -20.46 -6.92 3.41
CA ASP A 407 -19.90 -7.83 4.43
C ASP A 407 -18.97 -8.91 3.85
N TYR A 408 -18.72 -8.89 2.55
CA TYR A 408 -17.88 -9.88 1.85
C TYR A 408 -16.44 -9.94 2.40
N TRP A 409 -16.01 -8.85 3.05
CA TRP A 409 -14.75 -8.78 3.77
C TRP A 409 -14.88 -9.19 5.25
N GLU A 410 -16.03 -9.06 5.89
CA GLU A 410 -16.24 -9.57 7.26
C GLU A 410 -16.33 -11.10 7.30
N SER A 411 -16.81 -11.72 6.21
CA SER A 411 -16.93 -13.18 6.08
C SER A 411 -15.59 -13.94 5.96
N GLY A 412 -14.49 -13.22 5.72
CA GLY A 412 -13.15 -13.80 5.70
C GLY A 412 -12.82 -14.66 4.49
N VAL A 413 -13.50 -14.52 3.33
CA VAL A 413 -13.21 -15.32 2.13
C VAL A 413 -12.00 -14.77 1.34
N ILE A 414 -11.83 -13.44 1.27
CA ILE A 414 -10.71 -12.80 0.54
C ILE A 414 -9.69 -12.13 1.49
N THR A 415 -9.91 -12.09 2.80
CA THR A 415 -9.23 -11.13 3.70
C THR A 415 -7.76 -11.35 3.97
N ILE A 416 -7.20 -12.54 3.83
CA ILE A 416 -5.80 -12.74 4.25
C ILE A 416 -4.88 -12.61 3.05
N SER A 417 -4.62 -11.37 2.66
CA SER A 417 -3.23 -11.03 2.36
C SER A 417 -2.60 -10.90 3.73
N HIS A 418 -1.45 -11.55 3.99
CA HIS A 418 -0.50 -10.92 4.93
C HIS A 418 -0.46 -9.41 4.53
N GLY A 419 -0.39 -8.38 5.43
CA GLY A 419 -0.38 -6.91 5.11
C GLY A 419 0.98 -6.12 5.16
N TYR A 420 1.48 -5.47 4.08
CA TYR A 420 2.70 -4.60 4.03
C TYR A 420 2.04 -3.31 4.44
N GLY A 421 2.21 -2.94 5.69
CA GLY A 421 2.83 -1.64 5.84
C GLY A 421 4.30 -1.88 6.14
N TRP A 422 5.07 -0.80 6.18
CA TRP A 422 6.36 -0.72 6.87
C TRP A 422 7.03 -2.06 7.11
N THR A 423 7.56 -2.68 6.06
CA THR A 423 8.04 -4.05 6.21
C THR A 423 9.54 -4.05 6.41
N TRP A 424 9.92 -4.39 7.64
CA TRP A 424 11.26 -4.82 7.99
C TRP A 424 11.27 -6.31 7.69
N TYR A 425 11.90 -6.67 6.57
CA TYR A 425 12.11 -8.05 6.18
C TYR A 425 13.36 -8.55 6.87
N ASN A 426 13.16 -9.54 7.75
CA ASN A 426 14.15 -10.52 8.16
C ASN A 426 15.53 -9.95 8.58
N GLU A 427 15.70 -9.93 9.91
CA GLU A 427 16.95 -9.88 10.72
C GLU A 427 17.62 -8.50 10.99
N GLU A 428 17.79 -8.22 12.29
CA GLU A 428 18.74 -7.33 12.96
C GLU A 428 19.15 -6.02 12.23
N PHE A 429 18.39 -4.93 12.40
CA PHE A 429 18.93 -3.57 12.20
C PHE A 429 19.13 -2.89 13.55
N SER A 430 20.13 -2.01 13.61
CA SER A 430 20.35 -1.08 14.73
C SER A 430 19.79 0.29 14.38
N GLY A 431 19.52 1.11 15.39
CA GLY A 431 18.99 2.43 15.07
C GLY A 431 18.61 3.29 16.25
N PHE A 432 18.15 4.47 15.89
CA PHE A 432 17.67 5.48 16.81
C PHE A 432 16.43 6.13 16.21
N ILE A 433 15.28 5.95 16.85
CA ILE A 433 13.99 6.51 16.45
C ILE A 433 13.53 7.46 17.56
N GLU A 434 13.30 8.72 17.22
CA GLU A 434 12.88 9.78 18.14
C GLU A 434 11.78 10.65 17.51
N ASN A 435 10.73 10.97 18.26
CA ASN A 435 9.61 11.79 17.79
C ASN A 435 9.02 11.30 16.46
N TYR A 436 8.83 9.99 16.34
CA TYR A 436 8.23 9.37 15.17
C TYR A 436 6.70 9.23 15.33
N HIS A 437 5.95 9.64 14.31
CA HIS A 437 4.48 9.52 14.27
C HIS A 437 4.03 8.84 12.98
N GLY A 438 3.83 7.52 13.03
CA GLY A 438 3.38 6.74 11.88
C GLY A 438 2.03 6.08 12.10
N LEU A 439 1.03 6.44 11.29
CA LEU A 439 -0.19 5.65 11.12
C LEU A 439 0.13 4.52 10.12
N GLY A 440 -0.34 3.29 10.34
CA GLY A 440 -0.16 2.17 9.42
C GLY A 440 0.31 0.86 10.08
N TYR A 441 0.36 -0.21 9.28
CA TYR A 441 0.79 -1.54 9.73
C TYR A 441 2.32 -1.65 9.77
N HIS A 442 2.93 -2.08 10.87
CA HIS A 442 4.37 -2.31 10.92
C HIS A 442 4.64 -3.82 10.91
N ARG A 443 5.33 -4.34 9.90
CA ARG A 443 5.55 -5.79 9.79
C ARG A 443 7.02 -6.12 9.99
N ASN A 444 7.28 -7.00 10.94
CA ASN A 444 8.50 -7.77 11.01
C ASN A 444 8.20 -9.16 10.42
N SER A 445 8.64 -9.43 9.18
CA SER A 445 8.40 -10.72 8.52
C SER A 445 9.68 -11.41 8.13
N GLY A 446 10.04 -12.42 8.91
CA GLY A 446 11.15 -13.34 8.68
C GLY A 446 12.01 -13.50 9.93
N GLY A 447 12.37 -14.75 10.25
CA GLY A 447 13.48 -15.10 11.14
C GLY A 447 13.24 -14.89 12.63
N SER A 448 14.00 -15.57 13.48
CA SER A 448 13.96 -15.48 14.94
C SER A 448 14.42 -14.11 15.52
N GLY A 449 14.44 -13.05 14.71
CA GLY A 449 15.30 -11.88 14.84
C GLY A 449 14.76 -10.75 15.73
N ILE A 450 15.40 -10.58 16.87
CA ILE A 450 15.30 -9.40 17.73
C ILE A 450 16.16 -8.28 17.10
N THR A 451 15.61 -7.09 16.85
CA THR A 451 16.37 -5.88 16.50
C THR A 451 17.51 -5.70 17.49
N GLN A 452 18.73 -5.36 17.08
CA GLN A 452 19.86 -5.20 18.03
C GLN A 452 20.24 -3.73 18.14
N GLY A 453 20.35 -3.20 19.36
CA GLY A 453 20.77 -1.81 19.58
C GLY A 453 19.78 -0.76 19.06
N LEU A 454 18.50 -1.11 18.90
CA LEU A 454 17.46 -0.16 18.49
C LEU A 454 16.97 0.64 19.70
N THR A 455 17.13 1.96 19.65
CA THR A 455 16.57 2.88 20.65
C THR A 455 15.33 3.55 20.07
N ILE A 456 14.24 3.62 20.86
CA ILE A 456 13.00 4.30 20.50
C ILE A 456 12.64 5.29 21.61
N LYS A 457 12.37 6.55 21.26
CA LYS A 457 12.01 7.63 22.18
C LYS A 457 10.82 8.42 21.65
N ASP A 458 9.88 8.78 22.53
CA ASP A 458 8.79 9.72 22.25
C ASP A 458 8.06 9.45 20.91
N SER A 459 7.85 8.17 20.58
CA SER A 459 7.38 7.73 19.27
C SER A 459 6.08 6.94 19.38
N THR A 460 5.19 7.11 18.40
CA THR A 460 3.89 6.46 18.32
C THR A 460 3.77 5.63 17.05
N PHE A 461 3.28 4.39 17.20
CA PHE A 461 3.07 3.42 16.13
C PHE A 461 1.65 2.87 16.24
N GLU A 462 0.92 2.71 15.13
CA GLU A 462 -0.46 2.22 15.16
C GLU A 462 -0.55 0.70 15.40
N PHE A 463 0.19 -0.11 14.62
CA PHE A 463 0.14 -1.58 14.72
C PHE A 463 1.54 -2.20 14.66
N ASN A 464 1.81 -3.19 15.52
CA ASN A 464 3.03 -4.03 15.52
C ASN A 464 4.36 -3.25 15.57
N PRO A 465 4.57 -2.35 16.54
CA PRO A 465 5.80 -1.56 16.65
C PRO A 465 7.06 -2.44 16.70
N PRO A 466 8.21 -1.94 16.20
CA PRO A 466 9.49 -2.58 16.45
C PRO A 466 9.80 -2.58 17.96
N LEU A 467 10.47 -3.63 18.43
CA LEU A 467 10.85 -3.74 19.83
C LEU A 467 12.19 -3.04 20.07
N PRO A 468 12.30 -2.12 21.05
CA PRO A 468 13.57 -1.51 21.40
C PRO A 468 14.47 -2.52 22.12
N THR A 469 15.76 -2.45 21.83
CA THR A 469 16.81 -3.31 22.43
C THR A 469 18.10 -2.57 22.75
N GLY A 470 18.20 -1.32 22.33
CA GLY A 470 19.22 -0.37 22.72
C GLY A 470 18.67 0.63 23.74
N ASN A 471 19.59 1.32 24.40
CA ASN A 471 19.27 2.41 25.33
C ASN A 471 20.20 3.61 25.08
N LEU A 472 20.38 3.98 23.82
CA LEU A 472 21.22 5.12 23.45
C LEU A 472 20.58 6.41 23.96
N GLU A 473 21.36 7.26 24.60
CA GLU A 473 20.87 8.58 25.01
C GLU A 473 20.74 9.54 23.83
N LYS A 474 21.62 9.40 22.83
CA LYS A 474 21.70 10.23 21.63
C LYS A 474 22.06 9.40 20.41
N VAL A 475 21.85 9.96 19.22
CA VAL A 475 22.39 9.40 17.97
C VAL A 475 23.93 9.28 18.04
N PRO A 476 24.55 8.33 17.32
CA PRO A 476 26.01 8.21 17.26
C PRO A 476 26.69 9.53 16.85
N ASP A 477 27.85 9.82 17.44
CA ASP A 477 28.56 11.09 17.22
C ASP A 477 28.91 11.32 15.73
N GLU A 478 29.26 10.26 15.00
CA GLU A 478 29.55 10.33 13.57
C GLU A 478 28.34 10.67 12.69
N VAL A 479 27.12 10.37 13.16
CA VAL A 479 25.86 10.80 12.54
C VAL A 479 25.59 12.26 12.91
N SER A 480 25.78 12.60 14.19
CA SER A 480 25.63 13.98 14.68
C SER A 480 26.53 14.95 13.92
N ASP A 481 27.80 14.60 13.71
CA ASP A 481 28.76 15.44 13.00
C ASP A 481 28.46 15.54 11.51
N TYR A 482 27.98 14.45 10.89
CA TYR A 482 27.52 14.48 9.50
C TYR A 482 26.30 15.39 9.32
N LEU A 483 25.34 15.32 10.24
CA LEU A 483 24.15 16.18 10.23
C LEU A 483 24.50 17.65 10.49
N LYS A 484 25.46 17.94 11.37
CA LYS A 484 25.97 19.31 11.57
C LYS A 484 26.62 19.85 10.30
N TRP A 485 27.46 19.05 9.64
CA TRP A 485 28.08 19.41 8.37
C TRP A 485 27.02 19.68 7.29
N LEU A 486 26.04 18.79 7.12
CA LEU A 486 24.98 18.93 6.12
C LEU A 486 24.12 20.18 6.33
N ARG A 487 23.99 20.65 7.58
CA ARG A 487 23.31 21.90 7.92
C ARG A 487 24.18 23.15 7.81
N SER A 488 25.51 23.01 7.91
CA SER A 488 26.43 24.15 7.82
C SER A 488 26.74 24.54 6.39
N ILE A 489 26.54 23.63 5.43
CA ILE A 489 26.49 23.92 4.00
C ILE A 489 25.09 24.37 3.59
#